data_AF-A0AAN7XGU9-F1
#
_entry.id   AF-A0AAN7XGU9-F1
#
_cell.length_a   1.000
_cell.length_b   1.000
_cell.length_c   1.000
_cell.angle_alpha   90.00
_cell.angle_beta   90.00
_cell.angle_gamma   90.00
#
_symmetry.space_group_name_H-M   'P 1'
#
loop_
_entity.id
_entity.type
_entity.pdbx_description
1 polymer ?
#
loop_
_entity_poly.entity_id
_entity_poly.type
_entity_poly.pdbx_seq_one_letter_code
_entity_poly.pdbx_strand_id
1 'polypeptide(L)'
;MHMLAPNGSIMELDSEFVKIKAHYSGDMLIADLAATVTFVELCEEVRMLCNVAKQQPITLKWIDDEGDPCTISSQMELEEAFRIYNRTKRSGLLLHVFPSIPERPGMPCPGENSE
;
A
#
# COMPACT_ATOMS: atom_id res chain seq x y z
N MET A 1 12.88 -5.52 21.30
CA MET A 1 14.08 -5.38 22.15
C MET A 1 14.94 -4.30 21.52
N HIS A 2 15.29 -3.22 22.24
CA HIS A 2 16.07 -2.11 21.69
C HIS A 2 17.56 -2.41 21.88
N MET A 3 18.33 -2.43 20.79
CA MET A 3 19.80 -2.57 20.83
C MET A 3 20.44 -1.21 20.56
N LEU A 4 21.33 -0.78 21.45
CA LEU A 4 22.09 0.47 21.32
C LEU A 4 23.36 0.23 20.49
N ALA A 5 23.63 1.09 19.51
CA ALA A 5 24.92 1.14 18.82
C ALA A 5 25.98 1.84 19.70
N PRO A 6 27.29 1.55 19.53
CA PRO A 6 28.36 2.08 20.38
C PRO A 6 28.57 3.60 20.30
N ASN A 7 27.89 4.30 19.38
CA ASN A 7 28.07 5.73 19.10
C ASN A 7 26.81 6.59 19.35
N GLY A 8 25.83 6.10 20.13
CA GLY A 8 24.69 6.91 20.57
C GLY A 8 23.71 7.33 19.46
N SER A 9 23.88 6.81 18.24
CA SER A 9 22.90 6.97 17.17
C SER A 9 21.81 5.93 17.37
N ILE A 10 20.56 6.36 17.59
CA ILE A 10 19.41 5.48 17.48
C ILE A 10 19.28 5.13 16.01
N MET A 11 19.73 3.93 15.62
CA MET A 11 19.30 3.34 14.37
C MET A 11 17.84 2.94 14.58
N GLU A 12 16.90 3.76 14.11
CA GLU A 12 15.52 3.27 13.89
C GLU A 12 15.67 2.11 12.92
N LEU A 13 15.55 0.87 13.41
CA LEU A 13 15.30 -0.25 12.51
C LEU A 13 14.01 0.12 11.80
N ASP A 14 14.08 0.29 10.47
CA ASP A 14 12.89 0.25 9.64
C ASP A 14 12.07 -0.95 10.12
N SER A 15 10.81 -0.68 10.49
CA SER A 15 9.92 -1.71 11.01
C SER A 15 9.92 -2.89 10.04
N GLU A 16 10.17 -4.10 10.54
CA GLU A 16 10.14 -5.33 9.72
C GLU A 16 8.78 -5.52 9.02
N PHE A 17 7.75 -4.81 9.50
CA PHE A 17 6.40 -4.82 8.98
C PHE A 17 5.89 -3.41 8.64
N VAL A 18 5.12 -3.33 7.56
CA VAL A 18 4.33 -2.16 7.16
C VAL A 18 2.85 -2.46 7.37
N LYS A 19 2.16 -1.58 8.09
CA LYS A 19 0.70 -1.67 8.21
C LYS A 19 0.05 -1.16 6.94
N ILE A 20 -0.81 -1.98 6.34
CA ILE A 20 -1.62 -1.62 5.18
C ILE A 20 -3.05 -1.33 5.66
N LYS A 21 -3.66 -0.29 5.11
CA LYS A 21 -5.07 0.07 5.33
C LYS A 21 -5.75 0.10 3.97
N ALA A 22 -6.43 -0.98 3.61
CA ALA A 22 -7.10 -1.13 2.34
C ALA A 22 -8.56 -0.64 2.45
N HIS A 23 -8.87 0.45 1.74
CA HIS A 23 -10.22 0.91 1.51
C HIS A 23 -10.80 0.18 0.30
N TYR A 24 -11.85 -0.62 0.53
CA TYR A 24 -12.50 -1.44 -0.50
C TYR A 24 -14.00 -1.48 -0.26
N SER A 25 -14.80 -1.08 -1.25
CA SER A 25 -16.27 -1.09 -1.18
C SER A 25 -16.87 -0.38 0.04
N GLY A 26 -16.20 0.66 0.56
CA GLY A 26 -16.63 1.43 1.74
C GLY A 26 -16.11 0.88 3.07
N ASP A 27 -15.49 -0.31 3.07
CA ASP A 27 -14.87 -0.89 4.25
C ASP A 27 -13.39 -0.53 4.35
N MET A 28 -12.89 -0.44 5.59
CA MET A 28 -11.47 -0.26 5.90
C MET A 28 -10.91 -1.55 6.48
N LEU A 29 -10.10 -2.25 5.68
CA LEU A 29 -9.46 -3.51 6.03
C LEU A 29 -8.00 -3.26 6.41
N ILE A 30 -7.52 -3.91 7.47
CA ILE A 30 -6.18 -3.65 8.01
C ILE A 30 -5.39 -4.95 8.08
N ALA A 31 -4.17 -4.94 7.57
CA ALA A 31 -3.22 -6.05 7.64
C ALA A 31 -1.81 -5.52 7.92
N ASP A 32 -0.96 -6.35 8.50
CA ASP A 32 0.47 -6.09 8.62
C ASP A 32 1.21 -6.97 7.60
N LEU A 33 2.02 -6.35 6.73
CA LEU A 33 2.83 -7.03 5.73
C LEU A 33 4.31 -6.88 6.05
N ALA A 34 5.13 -7.84 5.64
CA ALA A 34 6.58 -7.67 5.71
C ALA A 34 7.01 -6.45 4.87
N ALA A 35 7.95 -5.64 5.37
CA ALA A 35 8.47 -4.49 4.63
C ALA A 35 9.21 -4.91 3.34
N THR A 36 9.60 -6.19 3.24
CA THR A 36 10.22 -6.79 2.05
C THR A 36 9.21 -7.38 1.07
N VAL A 37 7.90 -7.16 1.28
CA VAL A 37 6.85 -7.71 0.41
C VAL A 37 7.04 -7.22 -1.02
N THR A 38 6.86 -8.13 -1.97
CA THR A 38 6.88 -7.81 -3.40
C THR A 38 5.52 -7.29 -3.86
N PHE A 39 5.49 -6.61 -5.00
CA PHE A 39 4.25 -6.13 -5.61
C PHE A 39 3.27 -7.28 -5.92
N VAL A 40 3.79 -8.44 -6.32
CA VAL A 40 2.96 -9.63 -6.59
C VAL A 40 2.32 -10.13 -5.31
N GLU A 41 3.10 -10.27 -4.23
CA GLU A 41 2.59 -10.70 -2.92
C GLU A 41 1.60 -9.69 -2.33
N LEU A 42 1.85 -8.38 -2.48
CA LEU A 42 0.89 -7.34 -2.11
C LEU A 42 -0.44 -7.53 -2.84
N CYS A 43 -0.41 -7.76 -4.15
CA CYS A 43 -1.62 -8.00 -4.93
C CYS A 43 -2.36 -9.25 -4.45
N GLU A 44 -1.64 -10.34 -4.15
CA GLU A 44 -2.24 -11.56 -3.62
C GLU A 44 -2.88 -11.34 -2.24
N GLU A 45 -2.19 -10.65 -1.33
CA GLU A 45 -2.73 -10.33 -0.01
C GLU A 45 -3.97 -9.45 -0.12
N VAL A 46 -3.91 -8.36 -0.89
CA VAL A 46 -5.05 -7.44 -1.06
C VAL A 46 -6.26 -8.17 -1.66
N ARG A 47 -6.04 -9.12 -2.58
CA ARG A 47 -7.12 -9.96 -3.11
C ARG A 47 -7.76 -10.82 -2.04
N MET A 48 -6.95 -11.49 -1.23
CA MET A 48 -7.44 -12.32 -0.13
C MET A 48 -8.20 -11.46 0.88
N LEU A 49 -7.62 -10.33 1.28
CA LEU A 49 -8.18 -9.40 2.25
C LEU A 49 -9.53 -8.84 1.79
N CYS A 50 -9.62 -8.42 0.53
CA CYS A 50 -10.84 -7.83 -0.06
C CYS A 50 -11.81 -8.88 -0.63
N ASN A 51 -11.53 -10.18 -0.49
CA ASN A 51 -12.29 -11.27 -1.09
C ASN A 51 -12.52 -11.10 -2.61
N VAL A 52 -11.51 -10.59 -3.32
CA VAL A 52 -11.51 -10.42 -4.78
C VAL A 52 -11.03 -11.71 -5.44
N ALA A 53 -11.71 -12.14 -6.50
CA ALA A 53 -11.34 -13.36 -7.22
C ALA A 53 -9.90 -13.31 -7.74
N LYS A 54 -9.17 -14.42 -7.65
CA LYS A 54 -7.73 -14.51 -7.97
C LYS A 54 -7.35 -13.96 -9.35
N GLN A 55 -8.22 -14.15 -10.35
CA GLN A 55 -7.98 -13.74 -11.74
C GLN A 55 -8.60 -12.39 -12.10
N GLN A 56 -9.39 -11.79 -11.19
CA GLN A 56 -9.99 -10.48 -11.46
C GLN A 56 -8.89 -9.41 -11.46
N PRO A 57 -8.86 -8.46 -12.40
CA PRO A 57 -7.92 -7.33 -12.30
C PRO A 57 -8.15 -6.50 -11.02
N ILE A 58 -7.09 -5.92 -10.47
CA ILE A 58 -7.19 -4.87 -9.45
C ILE A 58 -6.31 -3.68 -9.84
N THR A 59 -6.72 -2.50 -9.39
CA THR A 59 -5.87 -1.30 -9.34
C THR A 59 -5.68 -0.90 -7.90
N LEU A 60 -4.42 -0.68 -7.51
CA LEU A 60 -4.04 -0.20 -6.20
C LEU A 60 -3.65 1.27 -6.32
N LYS A 61 -4.29 2.14 -5.54
CA LYS A 61 -3.87 3.53 -5.41
C LYS A 61 -3.53 3.84 -3.97
N TRP A 62 -2.38 4.42 -3.70
CA TRP A 62 -2.02 4.89 -2.37
C TRP A 62 -2.18 6.41 -2.29
N ILE A 63 -2.46 6.91 -1.09
CA ILE A 63 -2.51 8.36 -0.85
C ILE A 63 -1.14 8.80 -0.38
N ASP A 64 -0.48 9.64 -1.19
CA ASP A 64 0.88 10.10 -0.90
C ASP A 64 0.95 11.17 0.20
N ASP A 65 2.14 11.73 0.41
CA ASP A 65 2.37 12.75 1.43
C ASP A 65 1.78 14.13 1.11
N GLU A 66 1.44 14.37 -0.16
CA GLU A 66 0.76 15.57 -0.66
C GLU A 66 -0.77 15.39 -0.62
N GLY A 67 -1.25 14.14 -0.49
CA GLY A 67 -2.66 13.79 -0.44
C GLY A 67 -3.21 13.31 -1.78
N ASP A 68 -2.33 13.10 -2.77
CA ASP A 68 -2.72 12.70 -4.11
C ASP A 68 -2.83 11.17 -4.23
N PRO A 69 -3.82 10.66 -4.99
CA PRO A 69 -3.94 9.24 -5.27
C PRO A 69 -2.93 8.81 -6.34
N CYS A 70 -1.87 8.15 -5.91
CA CYS A 70 -0.82 7.61 -6.76
C CYS A 70 -1.06 6.11 -7.05
N THR A 71 -0.86 5.65 -8.29
CA THR A 71 -1.04 4.22 -8.64
C THR A 71 0.18 3.39 -8.25
N ILE A 72 -0.04 2.16 -7.76
CA ILE A 72 1.00 1.14 -7.59
C ILE A 72 0.70 0.02 -8.58
N SER A 73 1.52 -0.09 -9.62
CA SER A 73 1.40 -1.08 -10.69
C SER A 73 2.67 -1.90 -10.92
N SER A 74 3.73 -1.62 -10.15
CA SER A 74 5.05 -2.23 -10.28
C SER A 74 5.78 -2.28 -8.94
N GLN A 75 6.84 -3.10 -8.88
CA GLN A 75 7.71 -3.18 -7.71
C GLN A 75 8.35 -1.83 -7.36
N MET A 76 8.79 -1.07 -8.38
CA MET A 76 9.44 0.23 -8.19
C MET A 76 8.50 1.25 -7.53
N GLU A 77 7.21 1.27 -7.93
CA GLU A 77 6.22 2.16 -7.34
C GLU A 77 5.87 1.76 -5.90
N LEU A 78 5.87 0.47 -5.59
CA LEU A 78 5.67 -0.03 -4.22
C LEU A 78 6.82 0.40 -3.30
N GLU A 79 8.06 0.24 -3.76
CA GLU A 79 9.25 0.65 -3.01
C GLU A 79 9.25 2.15 -2.72
N GLU A 80 8.83 2.96 -3.70
CA GLU A 80 8.69 4.39 -3.52
C GLU A 80 7.59 4.76 -2.51
N ALA A 81 6.44 4.08 -2.57
CA ALA A 81 5.37 4.26 -1.59
C ALA A 81 5.83 3.93 -0.16
N PHE A 82 6.59 2.84 0.02
CA PHE A 82 7.20 2.49 1.31
C PHE A 82 8.24 3.51 1.77
N ARG A 83 9.08 3.98 0.86
CA ARG A 83 10.09 5.02 1.16
C ARG A 83 9.43 6.30 1.68
N ILE A 84 8.34 6.75 1.05
CA ILE A 84 7.59 7.95 1.48
C ILE A 84 6.81 7.68 2.78
N TYR A 85 6.19 6.50 2.92
CA TYR A 85 5.53 6.08 4.16
C TYR A 85 6.47 6.16 5.37
N ASN A 86 7.69 5.60 5.26
CA ASN A 86 8.68 5.60 6.33
C ASN A 86 9.10 7.03 6.72
N ARG A 87 9.16 7.96 5.74
CA ARG A 87 9.46 9.38 5.99
C ARG A 87 8.34 10.09 6.76
N THR A 88 7.08 9.80 6.43
CA THR A 88 5.93 10.51 6.99
C THR A 88 5.46 9.97 8.35
N LYS A 89 5.98 8.82 8.79
CA LYS A 89 5.58 8.13 10.04
C LYS A 89 4.06 7.99 10.20
N ARG A 90 3.36 7.81 9.07
CA ARG A 90 1.91 7.56 9.09
C ARG A 90 1.61 6.25 9.82
N SER A 91 0.39 6.11 10.33
CA SER A 91 -0.04 4.89 11.05
C SER A 91 -0.28 3.68 10.14
N GLY A 92 -0.04 3.82 8.84
CA GLY A 92 -0.09 2.76 7.83
C GLY A 92 -0.11 3.34 6.42
N LEU A 93 0.22 2.51 5.43
CA LEU A 93 0.04 2.82 4.01
C LEU A 93 -1.45 2.70 3.68
N LEU A 94 -2.09 3.83 3.38
CA LEU A 94 -3.49 3.87 2.96
C LEU A 94 -3.58 3.50 1.47
N LEU A 95 -4.27 2.41 1.16
CA LEU A 95 -4.52 1.90 -0.18
C LEU A 95 -6.01 1.94 -0.51
N HIS A 96 -6.37 2.56 -1.62
CA HIS A 96 -7.67 2.38 -2.27
C HIS A 96 -7.57 1.23 -3.26
N VAL A 97 -8.48 0.27 -3.13
CA VAL A 97 -8.49 -0.95 -3.94
C VAL A 97 -9.69 -0.91 -4.88
N PHE A 98 -9.42 -0.98 -6.18
CA PHE A 98 -10.46 -1.06 -7.20
C PHE A 98 -10.42 -2.45 -7.85
N PRO A 99 -11.54 -3.21 -7.88
CA PRO A 99 -11.58 -4.56 -8.45
C PRO A 99 -11.72 -4.53 -9.99
N SER A 100 -10.95 -3.64 -10.63
CA SER A 100 -10.98 -3.31 -12.05
C SER A 100 -9.68 -2.61 -12.46
N ILE A 101 -9.50 -2.39 -13.75
CA ILE A 101 -8.48 -1.49 -14.31
C ILE A 101 -9.16 -0.30 -15.00
N PRO A 102 -8.50 0.86 -15.11
CA PRO A 102 -9.01 1.95 -15.93
C PRO A 102 -9.06 1.55 -17.41
N GLU A 103 -10.04 2.08 -18.15
CA GLU A 103 -10.21 1.75 -19.58
C GLU A 103 -9.00 2.20 -20.43
N ARG A 104 -8.35 3.30 -20.02
CA ARG A 104 -7.17 3.88 -20.68
C ARG A 104 -6.24 4.49 -19.64
N PRO A 105 -4.92 4.59 -19.92
CA PRO A 105 -4.00 5.34 -19.08
C PRO A 105 -4.51 6.76 -18.81
N GLY A 106 -4.47 7.20 -17.55
CA GLY A 106 -4.94 8.53 -17.13
C GLY A 106 -6.45 8.66 -16.89
N MET A 107 -7.25 7.62 -17.14
CA MET A 107 -8.68 7.59 -16.78
C MET A 107 -8.88 7.04 -15.37
N PRO A 108 -9.98 7.40 -14.67
CA PRO A 108 -10.32 6.82 -13.39
C PRO A 108 -10.72 5.35 -13.52
N CYS A 109 -10.56 4.60 -12.43
CA CYS A 109 -11.09 3.24 -12.33
C CYS A 109 -12.62 3.28 -12.19
N PRO A 110 -13.35 2.29 -12.72
CA PRO A 110 -14.74 2.09 -12.37
C PRO A 110 -14.93 2.04 -10.85
N GLY A 111 -15.75 2.95 -10.30
CA GLY A 111 -16.02 3.08 -8.86
C GLY A 111 -15.11 4.05 -8.10
N GLU A 112 -14.15 4.71 -8.76
CA GLU A 112 -13.23 5.67 -8.12
C GLU A 112 -13.89 6.97 -7.65
N ASN A 113 -15.05 7.31 -8.20
CA ASN A 113 -15.77 8.57 -8.01
C ASN A 113 -17.19 8.39 -7.47
N SER A 114 -17.47 7.23 -6.88
CA SER A 114 -18.76 6.93 -6.23
C SER A 114 -18.62 7.13 -4.72
N GLU A 115 -18.48 8.39 -4.31
CA GLU A 115 -18.71 8.84 -2.92
C GLU A 115 -19.96 9.74 -2.88
#